data_AF-A0A519ZE27-F1
#
_entry.id   AF-A0A519ZE27-F1
#
_cell.length_a   1.000
_cell.length_b   1.000
_cell.length_c   1.000
_cell.angle_alpha   90.00
_cell.angle_beta   90.00
_cell.angle_gamma   90.00
#
_symmetry.space_group_name_H-M   'P 1'
#
loop_
_entity.id
_entity.type
_entity.pdbx_description
1 polymer ?
#
loop_
_entity_poly.entity_id
_entity_poly.type
_entity_poly.pdbx_seq_one_letter_code
_entity_poly.pdbx_strand_id
1 'polypeptide(L)'
;GTATLEAALFKRPMVIAYNMNWISWQIMRRKQLQPWVGLPNILSGEFVVPEYLQDAATPPALSQAVLDWLDAPARIGALQHRFEALHHTLLRDTARLATDAIEKVLES
;
A
#
# COMPACT_ATOMS: atom_id res chain seq x y z
N GLY A 1 2.73 -4.23 6.47
CA GLY A 1 1.78 -4.54 5.38
C GLY A 1 0.34 -4.33 5.84
N THR A 2 -0.17 -5.16 6.74
CA THR A 2 -1.56 -5.13 7.23
C THR A 2 -2.04 -3.74 7.67
N ALA A 3 -1.29 -3.05 8.53
CA ALA A 3 -1.65 -1.71 9.00
C ALA A 3 -1.83 -0.68 7.85
N THR A 4 -1.02 -0.76 6.79
CA THR A 4 -1.17 0.15 5.63
C THR A 4 -2.42 -0.16 4.82
N LEU A 5 -2.81 -1.44 4.75
CA LEU A 5 -4.06 -1.83 4.09
C LEU A 5 -5.26 -1.39 4.92
N GLU A 6 -5.27 -1.64 6.23
CA GLU A 6 -6.34 -1.21 7.13
C GLU A 6 -6.58 0.29 7.06
N ALA A 7 -5.52 1.10 7.13
CA ALA A 7 -5.62 2.55 7.00
C ALA A 7 -6.22 2.97 5.64
N ALA A 8 -5.92 2.24 4.56
CA ALA A 8 -6.50 2.50 3.24
C ALA A 8 -7.97 2.10 3.21
N LEU A 9 -8.37 0.98 3.84
CA LEU A 9 -9.77 0.59 3.97
C LEU A 9 -10.58 1.57 4.84
N PHE A 10 -9.93 2.33 5.73
CA PHE A 10 -10.54 3.45 6.46
C PHE A 10 -10.49 4.79 5.72
N LYS A 11 -10.01 4.79 4.46
CA LYS A 11 -10.00 5.97 3.58
C LYS A 11 -9.18 7.12 4.20
N ARG A 12 -8.10 6.78 4.92
CA ARG A 12 -7.26 7.74 5.62
C ARG A 12 -6.05 8.14 4.77
N PRO A 13 -5.77 9.45 4.60
CA PRO A 13 -4.49 9.87 4.05
C PRO A 13 -3.35 9.40 4.95
N MET A 14 -2.25 8.98 4.34
CA MET A 14 -1.10 8.44 5.04
C MET A 14 0.19 8.72 4.29
N VAL A 15 1.30 8.62 5.02
CA VAL A 15 2.66 8.66 4.49
C VAL A 15 3.36 7.38 4.94
N ILE A 16 3.97 6.66 4.02
CA ILE A 16 4.65 5.41 4.31
C ILE A 16 6.14 5.69 4.41
N ALA A 17 6.75 5.29 5.52
CA ALA A 17 8.19 5.33 5.72
C ALA A 17 8.68 3.91 5.99
N TYR A 18 9.77 3.51 5.34
CA TYR A 18 10.38 2.22 5.59
C TYR A 18 11.89 2.36 5.75
N ASN A 19 12.38 1.98 6.93
CA ASN A 19 13.81 1.91 7.24
C ASN A 19 14.12 0.50 7.74
N MET A 20 15.03 -0.20 7.05
CA MET A 20 15.49 -1.53 7.44
C MET A 20 17.01 -1.59 7.40
N ASN A 21 17.57 -2.56 8.13
CA ASN A 21 18.99 -2.86 8.11
C ASN A 21 19.54 -2.91 6.67
N TRP A 22 20.70 -2.28 6.48
CA TRP A 22 21.40 -2.15 5.21
C TRP A 22 21.58 -3.49 4.47
N ILE A 23 21.89 -4.57 5.20
CA ILE A 23 22.07 -5.90 4.58
C ILE A 23 20.74 -6.39 3.95
N SER A 24 19.64 -6.29 4.70
CA SER A 24 18.31 -6.66 4.20
C SER A 24 17.90 -5.83 2.98
N TRP A 25 18.23 -4.54 2.98
CA TRP A 25 17.98 -3.64 1.86
C TRP A 25 18.74 -4.03 0.60
N GLN A 26 20.03 -4.36 0.72
CA GLN A 26 20.85 -4.78 -0.43
C GLN A 26 20.33 -6.09 -1.04
N ILE A 27 19.88 -7.03 -0.23
CA ILE A 27 19.26 -8.28 -0.70
C ILE A 27 17.95 -7.97 -1.44
N MET A 28 17.11 -7.11 -0.89
CA MET A 28 15.82 -6.76 -1.48
C MET A 28 15.97 -6.00 -2.80
N ARG A 29 16.90 -5.03 -2.88
CA ARG A 29 17.23 -4.30 -4.11
C ARG A 29 17.66 -5.22 -5.25
N ARG A 30 18.45 -6.26 -4.94
CA ARG A 30 18.92 -7.23 -5.95
C ARG A 30 17.81 -8.10 -6.53
N LYS A 31 16.69 -8.26 -5.80
CA LYS A 31 15.56 -9.08 -6.25
C LYS A 31 14.65 -8.37 -7.27
N GLN A 32 14.93 -7.10 -7.65
CA GLN A 32 14.08 -6.30 -8.55
C GLN A 32 12.59 -6.38 -8.19
N LEU A 33 12.31 -6.45 -6.89
CA LEU A 33 10.94 -6.45 -6.41
C LEU A 33 10.31 -5.10 -6.75
N GLN A 34 9.00 -5.12 -6.97
CA GLN A 34 8.20 -3.98 -7.43
C GLN A 34 8.61 -2.66 -6.74
N PRO A 35 8.49 -1.50 -7.40
CA PRO A 35 8.95 -0.22 -6.86
C PRO A 35 8.19 0.25 -5.61
N TRP A 36 7.16 -0.50 -5.18
CA TRP A 36 6.29 -0.20 -4.06
C TRP A 36 6.47 -1.22 -2.94
N VAL A 37 6.54 -0.76 -1.69
CA VAL A 37 6.57 -1.61 -0.48
C VAL A 37 5.21 -1.54 0.24
N GLY A 38 4.53 -0.40 0.17
CA GLY A 38 3.19 -0.18 0.72
C GLY A 38 2.11 -0.94 -0.05
N LEU A 39 1.29 -1.73 0.64
CA LEU A 39 0.16 -2.46 0.04
C LEU A 39 -0.79 -1.55 -0.76
N PRO A 40 -1.13 -0.32 -0.34
CA PRO A 40 -2.01 0.54 -1.12
C PRO A 40 -1.44 0.88 -2.51
N ASN A 41 -0.13 1.14 -2.59
CA ASN A 41 0.54 1.44 -3.86
C ASN A 41 0.69 0.18 -4.73
N ILE A 42 1.03 -0.96 -4.12
CA ILE A 42 1.12 -2.25 -4.83
C ILE A 42 -0.22 -2.62 -5.47
N LEU A 43 -1.31 -2.53 -4.71
CA LEU A 43 -2.65 -2.89 -5.17
C LEU A 43 -3.20 -1.91 -6.22
N SER A 44 -2.75 -0.66 -6.17
CA SER A 44 -3.16 0.37 -7.14
C SER A 44 -2.27 0.42 -8.38
N GLY A 45 -1.09 -0.20 -8.35
CA GLY A 45 -0.11 -0.15 -9.44
C GLY A 45 0.48 1.24 -9.70
N GLU A 46 0.27 2.19 -8.78
CA GLU A 46 0.73 3.57 -8.88
C GLU A 46 1.09 4.12 -7.48
N PHE A 47 1.83 5.23 -7.43
CA PHE A 47 2.13 5.92 -6.18
C PHE A 47 0.92 6.75 -5.72
N VAL A 48 -0.05 6.08 -5.10
CA VAL A 48 -1.26 6.69 -4.56
C VAL A 48 -0.98 7.43 -3.24
N VAL A 49 -0.05 6.90 -2.44
CA VAL A 49 0.44 7.52 -1.20
C VAL A 49 1.94 7.75 -1.26
N PRO A 50 2.45 8.86 -0.69
CA PRO A 50 3.87 9.13 -0.63
C PRO A 50 4.59 8.06 0.18
N GLU A 51 5.66 7.53 -0.39
CA GLU A 51 6.42 6.41 0.13
C GLU A 51 7.91 6.74 0.11
N TYR A 52 8.52 6.73 1.31
CA TYR A 52 9.92 7.08 1.52
C TYR A 52 10.68 5.86 2.02
N LEU A 53 11.72 5.47 1.26
CA LEU A 53 12.54 4.30 1.54
C LEU A 53 13.94 4.71 1.98
N GLN A 54 14.43 4.09 3.04
CA GLN A 54 15.81 4.23 3.53
C GLN A 54 16.23 5.68 3.73
N ASP A 55 17.24 6.14 2.98
CA ASP A 55 17.83 7.46 3.09
C ASP A 55 16.83 8.59 2.76
N ALA A 56 15.75 8.27 2.02
CA ALA A 56 14.67 9.22 1.74
C ALA A 56 13.70 9.37 2.92
N ALA A 57 13.65 8.41 3.86
CA ALA A 57 12.77 8.42 5.03
C ALA A 57 13.30 9.32 6.15
N THR A 58 13.54 10.59 5.83
CA THR A 58 14.05 11.60 6.76
C THR A 58 12.89 12.32 7.47
N PRO A 59 13.09 12.78 8.72
CA PRO A 59 12.06 13.53 9.43
C PRO A 59 11.52 14.74 8.64
N PRO A 60 12.36 15.60 7.99
CA PRO A 60 11.86 16.72 7.20
C PRO A 60 11.01 16.31 6.00
N ALA A 61 11.39 15.23 5.29
CA ALA A 61 10.63 14.73 4.15
C ALA A 61 9.26 14.20 4.57
N LEU A 62 9.21 13.48 5.70
CA LEU A 62 7.96 12.94 6.25
C LEU A 62 7.05 14.05 6.75
N SER A 63 7.59 15.06 7.46
CA SER A 63 6.78 16.19 7.91
C SER A 63 6.21 16.98 6.74
N GLN A 64 7.00 17.22 5.70
CA GLN A 64 6.52 17.93 4.51
C GLN A 64 5.41 17.15 3.81
N ALA A 65 5.58 15.83 3.64
CA ALA A 65 4.56 14.99 3.00
C ALA A 65 3.23 14.97 3.78
N VAL A 66 3.28 15.06 5.11
CA VAL A 66 2.07 15.16 5.94
C VAL A 66 1.43 16.54 5.79
N LEU A 67 2.22 17.62 5.78
CA LEU A 67 1.72 18.98 5.54
C LEU A 67 1.08 19.10 4.15
N ASP A 68 1.70 18.53 3.11
CA ASP A 68 1.16 18.51 1.75
C ASP A 68 -0.22 17.84 1.66
N TRP A 69 -0.52 16.88 2.54
CA TRP A 69 -1.86 16.31 2.66
C TRP A 69 -2.85 17.30 3.29
N LEU A 70 -2.43 17.98 4.36
CA LEU A 70 -3.25 18.95 5.08
C LEU A 70 -3.58 20.18 4.21
N ASP A 71 -2.61 20.63 3.41
CA ASP A 71 -2.74 21.80 2.54
C ASP A 71 -3.54 21.52 1.26
N ALA A 72 -3.81 20.24 0.95
CA ALA A 72 -4.49 19.83 -0.28
C ALA A 72 -5.73 18.94 -0.01
N PRO A 73 -6.81 19.49 0.58
CA PRO A 73 -8.03 18.73 0.88
C PRO A 73 -8.68 18.10 -0.37
N ALA A 74 -8.54 18.74 -1.54
CA ALA A 74 -9.00 18.16 -2.82
C ALA A 74 -8.26 16.85 -3.18
N ARG A 75 -6.96 16.75 -2.87
CA ARG A 75 -6.18 15.51 -3.08
C ARG A 75 -6.63 14.41 -2.14
N ILE A 76 -7.02 14.75 -0.91
CA ILE A 76 -7.60 13.79 0.03
C ILE A 76 -8.89 13.21 -0.54
N GLY A 77 -9.78 14.03 -1.09
CA GLY A 77 -11.02 13.55 -1.71
C GLY A 77 -10.79 12.58 -2.89
N ALA A 78 -9.77 12.85 -3.72
CA ALA A 78 -9.37 11.94 -4.81
C ALA A 78 -8.77 10.62 -4.26
N LEU A 79 -7.95 10.71 -3.20
CA LEU A 79 -7.40 9.54 -2.53
C LEU A 79 -8.50 8.64 -1.95
N GLN A 80 -9.49 9.25 -1.29
CA GLN A 80 -10.62 8.53 -0.69
C GLN A 80 -11.41 7.75 -1.75
N HIS A 81 -11.71 8.37 -2.90
CA HIS A 81 -12.35 7.68 -4.02
C HIS A 81 -11.52 6.50 -4.54
N ARG A 82 -10.20 6.66 -4.67
CA ARG A 82 -9.31 5.57 -5.09
C ARG A 82 -9.34 4.42 -4.09
N PHE A 83 -9.30 4.72 -2.79
CA PHE A 83 -9.37 3.72 -1.74
C PHE A 83 -10.73 3.04 -1.63
N GLU A 84 -11.81 3.75 -1.93
CA GLU A 84 -13.15 3.16 -2.04
C GLU A 84 -13.26 2.20 -3.22
N ALA A 85 -12.78 2.61 -4.41
CA ALA A 85 -12.72 1.73 -5.57
C ALA A 85 -11.90 0.46 -5.26
N LEU A 86 -10.72 0.62 -4.65
CA LEU A 86 -9.88 -0.49 -4.22
C LEU A 86 -10.61 -1.39 -3.21
N HIS A 87 -11.29 -0.81 -2.22
CA HIS A 87 -12.07 -1.58 -1.26
C HIS A 87 -13.14 -2.45 -1.93
N HIS A 88 -13.86 -1.92 -2.91
CA HIS A 88 -14.84 -2.69 -3.69
C HIS A 88 -14.21 -3.83 -4.49
N THR A 89 -13.01 -3.65 -5.05
CA THR A 89 -12.32 -4.75 -5.76
C THR A 89 -11.88 -5.89 -4.84
N LEU A 90 -11.61 -5.57 -3.58
CA LEU A 90 -11.20 -6.53 -2.55
C LEU A 90 -12.38 -7.20 -1.85
N LEU A 91 -13.57 -6.59 -1.89
CA LEU A 91 -14.82 -7.20 -1.42
C LEU A 91 -15.21 -8.35 -2.34
N ARG A 92 -14.62 -9.52 -2.08
CA ARG A 92 -14.95 -10.78 -2.74
C ARG A 92 -15.43 -11.78 -1.71
N ASP A 93 -16.26 -12.73 -2.15
CA ASP A 93 -16.65 -13.89 -1.34
C ASP A 93 -15.46 -14.84 -1.23
N THR A 94 -14.54 -14.50 -0.32
CA THR A 94 -13.29 -15.24 -0.11
C THR A 94 -13.55 -16.65 0.38
N ALA A 95 -14.63 -16.89 1.11
CA ALA A 95 -15.03 -18.22 1.55
C ALA A 95 -15.37 -19.09 0.33
N ARG A 96 -16.27 -18.61 -0.54
CA ARG A 96 -16.63 -19.36 -1.76
C ARG A 96 -15.45 -19.56 -2.69
N LEU A 97 -14.66 -18.50 -2.93
CA LEU A 97 -13.47 -18.59 -3.78
C LEU A 97 -12.43 -19.59 -3.26
N ALA A 98 -12.25 -19.68 -1.94
CA ALA A 98 -11.36 -20.65 -1.33
C ALA A 98 -11.91 -22.08 -1.48
N THR A 99 -13.20 -22.29 -1.25
CA THR A 99 -13.85 -23.59 -1.44
C THR A 99 -13.75 -24.06 -2.89
N ASP A 100 -14.10 -23.22 -3.87
CA ASP A 100 -14.02 -23.53 -5.30
C ASP A 100 -12.58 -23.90 -5.73
N ALA A 101 -11.57 -23.27 -5.13
CA ALA A 101 -10.17 -23.57 -5.42
C ALA A 101 -9.73 -24.92 -4.82
N ILE A 102 -10.21 -25.26 -3.62
CA ILE A 102 -9.93 -26.55 -2.97
C ILE A 102 -10.57 -27.69 -3.76
N GLU A 103 -11.82 -27.52 -4.19
CA GLU A 103 -12.56 -28.52 -4.99
C GLU A 103 -11.78 -28.89 -6.26
N LYS A 104 -11.30 -27.90 -7.01
CA LYS A 104 -10.48 -28.12 -8.22
C LYS A 104 -9.19 -28.91 -8.00
N VAL A 105 -8.60 -28.83 -6.81
CA VAL A 105 -7.37 -29.57 -6.47
C VAL A 105 -7.69 -31.00 -6.03
N LEU A 106 -8.88 -31.23 -5.46
CA LEU A 106 -9.33 -32.57 -5.09
C LEU A 106 -9.83 -33.38 -6.29
N GLU A 107 -10.31 -32.71 -7.33
CA GLU A 107 -10.76 -33.32 -8.60
C GLU A 107 -9.63 -33.58 -9.61
N SER A 108 -8.41 -33.09 -9.34
CA SER A 108 -7.21 -33.28 -10.17
C SER A 108 -6.32 -34.41 -9.68
#